data_AF-A0A2G5E5M8-F1
#
_entry.id   AF-A0A2G5E5M8-F1
#
_cell.length_a   1.000
_cell.length_b   1.000
_cell.length_c   1.000
_cell.angle_alpha   90.00
_cell.angle_beta   90.00
_cell.angle_gamma   90.00
#
_symmetry.space_group_name_H-M   'P 1'
#
loop_
_entity.id
_entity.type
_entity.pdbx_description
1 polymer ?
#
loop_
_entity_poly.entity_id
_entity_poly.type
_entity_poly.pdbx_seq_one_letter_code
_entity_poly.pdbx_strand_id
1 'polypeptide(L)'
;MGRGRVELKRIENKINRQVTFAKRRNGLLKKAYELSVLCDAEVALIIFSNRGKLYEFCSSSSMLKTLERYQKCSYGGPEPNVSAREAQEHSSHQEYLRLKGKVESLQRTQRNLLGEDLGPLSGKELETLERQLDSSLRQIRSTRTQYMLDQLTDLQRREQMLSEANKNLRRRLEEGTQPNHHHWDPNMHNGVTFARQQAQAQGEGFFHPLECEPTLQIGFVLHLLHLFTLSFLNNHDGLSSIFSCCFAITVKIELEIYELNLLADHIRMNK
;
A
#
# COMPACT_ATOMS: atom_id res chain seq x y z
N MET A 1 -2.44 10.74 55.76
CA MET A 1 -2.79 9.39 55.26
C MET A 1 -1.54 8.74 54.68
N GLY A 2 -1.05 7.66 55.29
CA GLY A 2 0.20 7.00 54.90
C GLY A 2 0.08 6.25 53.57
N ARG A 3 1.21 6.08 52.88
CA ARG A 3 1.31 5.35 51.61
C ARG A 3 1.36 3.83 51.94
N GLY A 4 0.29 3.09 51.62
CA GLY A 4 0.26 1.64 51.82
C GLY A 4 1.22 0.90 50.89
N ARG A 5 1.62 -0.33 51.27
CA ARG A 5 2.42 -1.23 50.43
C ARG A 5 1.60 -1.62 49.19
N VAL A 6 2.23 -1.63 48.02
CA VAL A 6 1.60 -1.98 46.73
C VAL A 6 2.40 -3.12 46.10
N GLU A 7 1.70 -4.12 45.56
CA GLU A 7 2.30 -5.23 44.82
C GLU A 7 2.91 -4.76 43.49
N LEU A 8 4.00 -5.40 43.07
CA LEU A 8 4.69 -5.07 41.81
C LEU A 8 4.05 -5.81 40.63
N LYS A 9 2.81 -5.43 40.32
CA LYS A 9 2.02 -5.93 39.19
C LYS A 9 1.31 -4.78 38.46
N ARG A 10 0.78 -5.07 37.26
CA ARG A 10 -0.03 -4.11 36.51
C ARG A 10 -1.23 -3.66 37.37
N ILE A 11 -1.45 -2.34 37.46
CA ILE A 11 -2.63 -1.80 38.14
C ILE A 11 -3.82 -1.91 37.20
N GLU A 12 -4.83 -2.71 37.53
CA GLU A 12 -5.98 -2.93 36.66
C GLU A 12 -6.89 -1.71 36.53
N ASN A 13 -7.19 -1.07 37.66
CA ASN A 13 -8.03 0.13 37.69
C ASN A 13 -7.38 1.28 36.89
N LYS A 14 -8.06 1.72 35.82
CA LYS A 14 -7.57 2.73 34.87
C LYS A 14 -7.27 4.08 35.54
N ILE A 15 -8.11 4.53 36.47
CA ILE A 15 -7.95 5.82 37.17
C ILE A 15 -6.71 5.75 38.09
N ASN A 16 -6.62 4.70 38.90
CA ASN A 16 -5.47 4.50 39.80
C ASN A 16 -4.16 4.35 39.02
N ARG A 17 -4.20 3.67 37.87
CA ARG A 17 -3.04 3.52 36.98
C ARG A 17 -2.61 4.87 36.41
N GLN A 18 -3.54 5.72 35.98
CA GLN A 18 -3.21 7.04 35.44
C GLN A 18 -2.60 7.96 36.51
N VAL A 19 -3.20 8.02 37.71
CA VAL A 19 -2.69 8.82 38.83
C VAL A 19 -1.31 8.30 39.27
N THR A 20 -1.15 6.98 39.35
CA THR A 20 0.11 6.35 39.73
C THR A 20 1.19 6.55 38.69
N PHE A 21 0.86 6.43 37.40
CA PHE A 21 1.79 6.73 36.30
C PHE A 21 2.30 8.17 36.39
N ALA A 22 1.40 9.15 36.56
CA ALA A 22 1.81 10.55 36.69
C ALA A 22 2.75 10.77 37.88
N LYS A 23 2.42 10.21 39.05
CA LYS A 23 3.25 10.32 40.26
C LYS A 23 4.60 9.60 40.12
N ARG A 24 4.62 8.37 39.59
CA ARG A 24 5.85 7.58 39.44
C ARG A 24 6.76 8.12 38.34
N ARG A 25 6.19 8.52 37.19
CA ARG A 25 6.93 9.19 36.10
C ARG A 25 7.64 10.43 36.63
N ASN A 26 6.92 11.31 37.34
CA ASN A 26 7.53 12.52 37.92
C ASN A 26 8.59 12.19 38.98
N GLY A 27 8.37 11.17 39.82
CA GLY A 27 9.37 10.70 40.78
C GLY A 27 10.63 10.14 40.11
N LEU A 28 10.47 9.37 39.03
CA LEU A 28 11.58 8.80 38.27
C LEU A 28 12.38 9.88 37.54
N LEU A 29 11.71 10.86 36.94
CA LEU A 29 12.36 12.02 36.31
C LEU A 29 13.20 12.80 37.33
N LYS A 30 12.67 13.04 38.54
CA LYS A 30 13.45 13.68 39.61
C LYS A 30 14.68 12.87 40.01
N LYS A 31 14.54 11.54 40.10
CA LYS A 31 15.68 10.66 40.44
C LYS A 31 16.74 10.63 39.34
N ALA A 32 16.32 10.61 38.07
CA ALA A 32 17.25 10.70 36.93
C ALA A 32 18.01 12.03 36.93
N TYR A 33 17.33 13.13 37.23
CA TYR A 33 17.95 14.45 37.38
C TYR A 33 18.94 14.50 38.55
N GLU A 34 18.52 14.06 39.75
CA GLU A 34 19.41 13.97 40.92
C GLU A 34 20.67 13.16 40.62
N LEU A 35 20.54 12.00 39.95
CA LEU A 35 21.68 11.17 39.57
C LEU A 35 22.62 11.90 38.60
N SER A 36 22.07 12.57 37.58
CA SER A 36 22.89 13.31 36.61
C SER A 36 23.69 14.43 37.26
N VAL A 37 23.12 15.15 38.23
CA VAL A 37 23.79 16.27 38.91
C VAL A 37 24.78 15.78 39.98
N LEU A 38 24.39 14.79 40.80
CA LEU A 38 25.22 14.34 41.92
C LEU A 38 26.46 13.55 41.47
N CYS A 39 26.38 12.86 40.33
CA CYS A 39 27.43 11.98 39.86
C CYS A 39 28.06 12.42 38.54
N ASP A 40 27.69 13.60 38.02
CA ASP A 40 28.08 14.08 36.68
C ASP A 40 27.87 13.01 35.58
N ALA A 41 26.76 12.29 35.71
CA ALA A 41 26.44 11.17 34.84
C ALA A 41 25.51 11.61 33.70
N GLU A 42 25.84 11.23 32.47
CA GLU A 42 24.93 11.41 31.34
C GLU A 42 23.78 10.40 31.43
N VAL A 43 22.60 10.90 31.80
CA VAL A 43 21.36 10.11 31.94
C VAL A 43 20.35 10.54 30.87
N ALA A 44 19.76 9.55 30.20
CA ALA A 44 18.60 9.69 29.32
C ALA A 44 17.48 8.73 29.75
N LEU A 45 16.24 9.20 29.68
CA LEU A 45 15.04 8.45 30.06
C LEU A 45 13.93 8.70 29.04
N ILE A 46 13.36 7.62 28.51
CA ILE A 46 12.25 7.65 27.53
C ILE A 46 11.10 6.83 28.09
N ILE A 47 9.89 7.40 28.13
CA ILE A 47 8.69 6.76 28.67
C ILE A 47 7.53 6.95 27.69
N PHE A 48 7.00 5.84 27.19
CA PHE A 48 5.75 5.82 26.43
C PHE A 48 4.58 5.47 27.35
N SER A 49 3.55 6.32 27.35
CA SER A 49 2.29 5.95 27.98
C SER A 49 1.52 4.94 27.11
N ASN A 50 0.56 4.24 27.71
CA ASN A 50 -0.34 3.34 26.99
C ASN A 50 -1.24 4.04 25.95
N ARG A 51 -1.25 5.38 25.92
CA ARG A 51 -1.94 6.20 24.92
C ARG A 51 -0.99 6.69 23.80
N GLY A 52 0.25 6.18 23.75
CA GLY A 52 1.26 6.59 22.77
C GLY A 52 1.95 7.92 23.07
N LYS A 53 1.57 8.63 24.13
CA LYS A 53 2.25 9.89 24.50
C LYS A 53 3.65 9.64 25.03
N LEU A 54 4.63 10.30 24.42
CA LEU A 54 6.04 10.32 24.80
C LEU A 54 6.30 11.30 25.95
N TYR A 55 7.10 10.85 26.91
CA TYR A 55 7.69 11.67 27.95
C TYR A 55 9.18 11.34 27.99
N GLU A 56 10.02 12.36 27.92
CA GLU A 56 11.46 12.17 27.86
C GLU A 56 12.19 13.13 28.80
N PHE A 57 13.38 12.71 29.22
CA PHE A 57 14.34 13.52 29.95
C PHE A 57 15.74 13.17 29.48
N CYS A 58 16.53 14.21 29.23
CA CYS A 58 17.95 14.09 28.93
C CYS A 58 18.68 15.10 29.80
N SER A 59 19.76 14.66 30.44
CA SER A 59 20.67 15.53 31.19
C SER A 59 21.56 16.36 30.26
N SER A 60 21.79 15.90 29.02
CA SER A 60 22.57 16.61 28.00
C SER A 60 21.68 17.57 27.18
N SER A 61 22.32 18.39 26.34
CA SER A 61 21.61 19.33 25.46
C SER A 61 20.80 18.67 24.34
N SER A 62 20.98 17.36 24.08
CA SER A 62 20.25 16.66 23.02
C SER A 62 20.13 15.16 23.30
N MET A 63 18.87 14.70 23.37
CA MET A 63 18.53 13.27 23.44
C MET A 63 19.18 12.47 22.30
N LEU A 64 19.20 13.03 21.09
CA LEU A 64 19.79 12.36 19.92
C LEU A 64 21.28 12.05 20.15
N LYS A 65 22.04 12.99 20.71
CA LYS A 65 23.47 12.78 21.00
C LYS A 65 23.71 11.67 22.01
N THR A 66 22.88 11.59 23.04
CA THR A 66 22.96 10.53 24.05
C THR A 66 22.61 9.17 23.45
N LEU A 67 21.59 9.10 22.57
CA LEU A 67 21.24 7.87 21.86
C LEU A 67 22.33 7.43 20.87
N GLU A 68 22.94 8.36 20.14
CA GLU A 68 24.09 8.06 19.27
C GLU A 68 25.27 7.50 20.07
N ARG A 69 25.56 8.09 21.24
CA ARG A 69 26.62 7.58 22.14
C ARG A 69 26.27 6.18 22.64
N TYR A 70 25.03 5.94 23.06
CA TYR A 70 24.57 4.62 23.48
C TYR A 70 24.74 3.59 22.37
N GLN A 71 24.34 3.91 21.14
CA GLN A 71 24.52 3.01 19.99
C GLN A 71 25.99 2.68 19.76
N LYS A 72 26.87 3.69 19.78
CA LYS A 72 28.32 3.50 19.63
C LYS A 72 28.91 2.60 20.72
N CYS A 73 28.52 2.79 21.98
CA CYS A 73 29.05 2.00 23.10
C CYS A 73 28.41 0.61 23.25
N SER A 74 27.14 0.46 22.89
CA SER A 74 26.38 -0.79 23.04
C SER A 74 26.62 -1.76 21.89
N TYR A 75 26.97 -1.26 20.70
CA TYR A 75 27.24 -2.08 19.51
C TYR A 75 28.70 -2.04 19.06
N GLY A 76 29.52 -1.12 19.58
CA GLY A 76 30.96 -1.07 19.37
C GLY A 76 31.73 -1.90 20.41
N GLY A 77 31.65 -3.22 20.32
CA GLY A 77 32.59 -4.12 21.02
C GLY A 77 33.94 -4.18 20.29
N PRO A 78 35.05 -4.53 20.98
CA PRO A 78 36.35 -4.72 20.35
C PRO A 78 36.38 -6.06 19.60
N GLU A 79 35.72 -6.13 18.44
CA GLU A 79 35.78 -7.29 17.56
C GLU A 79 36.07 -6.84 16.12
N PRO A 80 36.97 -7.51 15.38
CA PRO A 80 37.45 -7.08 14.05
C PRO A 80 36.39 -7.09 12.95
N ASN A 81 35.13 -7.41 13.28
CA ASN A 81 33.98 -7.46 12.35
C ASN A 81 33.09 -6.21 12.37
N VAL A 82 33.38 -5.20 13.20
CA VAL A 82 32.63 -3.93 13.26
C VAL A 82 32.68 -3.17 11.94
N SER A 83 33.81 -3.24 11.21
CA SER A 83 33.99 -2.58 9.92
C SER A 83 33.00 -3.05 8.86
N ALA A 84 32.63 -4.33 8.82
CA ALA A 84 31.72 -4.87 7.82
C ALA A 84 30.26 -4.44 8.07
N ARG A 85 29.86 -4.33 9.34
CA ARG A 85 28.48 -3.99 9.72
C ARG A 85 28.21 -2.48 9.66
N GLU A 86 29.18 -1.68 10.10
CA GLU A 86 29.16 -0.22 9.90
C GLU A 86 29.28 0.13 8.41
N ALA A 87 30.14 -0.55 7.64
CA ALA A 87 30.19 -0.37 6.19
C ALA A 87 28.85 -0.74 5.52
N GLN A 88 28.14 -1.76 6.02
CA GLN A 88 26.84 -2.16 5.48
C GLN A 88 25.72 -1.15 5.82
N GLU A 89 25.67 -0.61 7.03
CA GLU A 89 24.71 0.45 7.39
C GLU A 89 25.04 1.80 6.75
N HIS A 90 26.32 2.17 6.67
CA HIS A 90 26.77 3.34 5.91
C HIS A 90 26.47 3.19 4.41
N SER A 91 26.66 1.99 3.85
CA SER A 91 26.29 1.67 2.47
C SER A 91 24.79 1.80 2.24
N SER A 92 23.96 1.24 3.13
CA SER A 92 22.50 1.37 3.07
C SER A 92 22.03 2.82 3.18
N HIS A 93 22.59 3.59 4.11
CA HIS A 93 22.27 5.01 4.27
C HIS A 93 22.72 5.83 3.05
N GLN A 94 23.89 5.54 2.50
CA GLN A 94 24.41 6.20 1.31
C GLN A 94 23.56 5.88 0.07
N GLU A 95 23.12 4.64 -0.09
CA GLU A 95 22.19 4.25 -1.15
C GLU A 95 20.81 4.90 -0.97
N TYR A 96 20.33 5.04 0.27
CA TYR A 96 19.12 5.80 0.57
C TYR A 96 19.26 7.27 0.15
N LEU A 97 20.36 7.94 0.53
CA LEU A 97 20.60 9.34 0.14
C LEU A 97 20.72 9.49 -1.38
N ARG A 98 21.38 8.55 -2.05
CA ARG A 98 21.49 8.50 -3.50
C ARG A 98 20.12 8.34 -4.15
N LEU A 99 19.28 7.44 -3.64
CA LEU A 99 17.93 7.22 -4.16
C LEU A 99 17.03 8.43 -3.90
N LYS A 100 17.12 9.03 -2.71
CA LYS A 100 16.41 10.27 -2.37
C LYS A 100 16.76 11.40 -3.33
N GLY A 101 18.05 11.60 -3.62
CA GLY A 101 18.49 12.60 -4.61
C GLY A 101 17.94 12.32 -6.01
N LYS A 102 17.85 11.05 -6.43
CA LYS A 102 17.20 10.68 -7.70
C LYS A 102 15.70 11.02 -7.70
N VAL A 103 14.99 10.74 -6.61
CA VAL A 103 13.56 11.06 -6.47
C VAL A 103 13.33 12.56 -6.56
N GLU A 104 14.12 13.36 -5.83
CA GLU A 104 14.01 14.83 -5.86
C GLU A 104 14.32 15.38 -7.26
N SER A 105 15.31 14.82 -7.95
CA SER A 105 15.62 15.18 -9.35
C SER A 105 14.48 14.84 -10.31
N LEU A 106 13.90 13.63 -10.21
CA LEU A 106 12.77 13.21 -11.02
C LEU A 106 11.53 14.06 -10.76
N GLN A 107 11.23 14.37 -9.49
CA GLN A 107 10.13 15.25 -9.11
C GLN A 107 10.31 16.67 -9.65
N ARG A 108 11.55 17.19 -9.66
CA ARG A 108 11.84 18.48 -10.28
C ARG A 108 11.60 18.45 -11.78
N THR A 109 12.10 17.43 -12.49
CA THR A 109 11.87 17.28 -13.92
C THR A 109 10.38 17.13 -14.26
N GLN A 110 9.62 16.41 -13.45
CA GLN A 110 8.17 16.28 -13.60
C GLN A 110 7.47 17.64 -13.49
N ARG A 111 7.80 18.44 -12.48
CA ARG A 111 7.25 19.80 -12.33
C ARG A 111 7.57 20.68 -13.54
N ASN A 112 8.81 20.63 -14.02
CA ASN A 112 9.21 21.35 -15.23
C ASN A 112 8.37 20.92 -16.45
N LEU A 113 8.17 19.61 -16.65
CA LEU A 113 7.31 19.08 -17.74
C LEU A 113 5.84 19.52 -17.61
N LEU A 114 5.37 19.82 -16.40
CA LEU A 114 4.04 20.37 -16.13
C LEU A 114 3.99 21.91 -16.24
N GLY A 115 5.11 22.56 -16.54
CA GLY A 115 5.22 24.02 -16.64
C GLY A 115 5.38 24.73 -15.30
N GLU A 116 5.69 24.00 -14.22
CA GLU A 116 5.96 24.53 -12.89
C GLU A 116 7.47 24.73 -12.67
N ASP A 117 7.84 25.62 -11.75
CA ASP A 117 9.23 25.87 -11.31
C ASP A 117 10.25 26.07 -12.45
N LEU A 118 9.85 26.80 -13.51
CA LEU A 118 10.69 27.02 -14.69
C LEU A 118 11.80 28.06 -14.48
N GLY A 119 11.69 28.90 -13.45
CA GLY A 119 12.62 30.01 -13.19
C GLY A 119 14.12 29.65 -13.10
N PRO A 120 14.51 28.49 -12.53
CA PRO A 120 15.90 28.06 -12.48
C PRO A 120 16.48 27.52 -13.79
N LEU A 121 15.68 27.29 -14.85
CA LEU A 121 16.18 26.77 -16.12
C LEU A 121 16.75 27.89 -16.99
N SER A 122 17.83 27.60 -17.71
CA SER A 122 18.36 28.49 -18.75
C SER A 122 17.50 28.45 -20.02
N GLY A 123 17.64 29.46 -20.88
CA GLY A 123 16.89 29.51 -22.15
C GLY A 123 17.09 28.29 -23.04
N LYS A 124 18.31 27.74 -23.10
CA LYS A 124 18.60 26.51 -23.88
C LYS A 124 17.90 25.28 -23.32
N GLU A 125 17.82 25.18 -22.00
CA GLU A 125 17.13 24.08 -21.33
C GLU A 125 15.61 24.18 -21.55
N LEU A 126 15.06 25.40 -21.51
CA LEU A 126 13.66 25.65 -21.77
C LEU A 126 13.27 25.31 -23.22
N GLU A 127 14.07 25.73 -24.21
CA GLU A 127 13.87 25.33 -25.61
C GLU A 127 13.92 23.81 -25.81
N THR A 128 14.80 23.13 -25.06
CA THR A 128 14.91 21.66 -25.15
C THR A 128 13.68 20.99 -24.56
N LEU A 129 13.21 21.48 -23.42
CA LEU A 129 11.98 21.04 -22.77
C LEU A 129 10.76 21.26 -23.67
N GLU A 130 10.65 22.42 -24.30
CA GLU A 130 9.60 22.73 -25.27
C GLU A 130 9.62 21.74 -26.44
N ARG A 131 10.76 21.58 -27.12
CA ARG A 131 10.91 20.61 -28.23
C ARG A 131 10.51 19.19 -27.83
N GLN A 132 10.87 18.77 -26.62
CA GLN A 132 10.53 17.46 -26.08
C GLN A 132 9.01 17.31 -25.89
N LEU A 133 8.36 18.26 -25.22
CA LEU A 133 6.91 18.26 -25.00
C LEU A 133 6.15 18.27 -26.33
N ASP A 134 6.59 19.08 -27.28
CA ASP A 134 5.99 19.21 -28.59
C ASP A 134 6.03 17.91 -29.39
N SER A 135 7.19 17.25 -29.39
CA SER A 135 7.38 15.95 -30.04
C SER A 135 6.49 14.87 -29.42
N SER A 136 6.51 14.77 -28.09
CA SER A 136 5.69 13.79 -27.36
C SER A 136 4.19 14.04 -27.55
N LEU A 137 3.75 15.30 -27.55
CA LEU A 137 2.35 15.66 -27.77
C LEU A 137 1.88 15.30 -29.18
N ARG A 138 2.72 15.55 -30.20
CA ARG A 138 2.44 15.11 -31.58
C ARG A 138 2.29 13.60 -31.66
N GLN A 139 3.19 12.85 -31.02
CA GLN A 139 3.12 11.39 -30.99
C GLN A 139 1.84 10.89 -30.30
N ILE A 140 1.52 11.41 -29.11
CA ILE A 140 0.30 11.04 -28.36
C ILE A 140 -0.95 11.30 -29.19
N ARG A 141 -1.05 12.47 -29.83
CA ARG A 141 -2.18 12.82 -30.70
C ARG A 141 -2.29 11.87 -31.89
N SER A 142 -1.18 11.59 -32.56
CA SER A 142 -1.13 10.66 -33.69
C SER A 142 -1.61 9.26 -33.28
N THR A 143 -1.06 8.70 -32.21
CA THR A 143 -1.44 7.38 -31.70
C THR A 143 -2.91 7.34 -31.29
N ARG A 144 -3.42 8.38 -30.62
CA ARG A 144 -4.82 8.46 -30.21
C ARG A 144 -5.76 8.52 -31.42
N THR A 145 -5.42 9.33 -32.41
CA THR A 145 -6.21 9.41 -33.66
C THR A 145 -6.21 8.09 -34.39
N GLN A 146 -5.05 7.43 -34.53
CA GLN A 146 -4.95 6.12 -35.17
C GLN A 146 -5.82 5.09 -34.46
N TYR A 147 -5.74 5.02 -33.13
CA TYR A 147 -6.57 4.11 -32.34
C TYR A 147 -8.08 4.37 -32.55
N MET A 148 -8.51 5.64 -32.58
CA MET A 148 -9.91 5.97 -32.84
C MET A 148 -10.36 5.57 -34.26
N LEU A 149 -9.50 5.73 -35.26
CA LEU A 149 -9.78 5.29 -36.63
C LEU A 149 -9.90 3.77 -36.70
N ASP A 150 -8.99 3.03 -36.05
CA ASP A 150 -9.04 1.57 -36.02
C ASP A 150 -10.36 1.10 -35.37
N GLN A 151 -10.76 1.69 -34.24
CA GLN A 151 -12.05 1.40 -33.60
C GLN A 151 -13.24 1.69 -34.52
N LEU A 152 -13.22 2.81 -35.24
CA LEU A 152 -14.27 3.16 -36.20
C LEU A 152 -14.37 2.11 -37.31
N THR A 153 -13.25 1.69 -37.88
CA THR A 153 -13.23 0.68 -38.94
C THR A 153 -13.75 -0.68 -38.47
N ASP A 154 -13.41 -1.09 -37.25
CA ASP A 154 -13.88 -2.34 -36.66
C ASP A 154 -15.39 -2.30 -36.39
N LEU A 155 -15.91 -1.18 -35.89
CA LEU A 155 -17.35 -1.00 -35.68
C LEU A 155 -18.12 -1.01 -37.00
N GLN A 156 -17.62 -0.32 -38.03
CA GLN A 156 -18.23 -0.34 -39.37
C GLN A 156 -18.26 -1.76 -39.96
N ARG A 157 -17.18 -2.54 -39.78
CA ARG A 157 -17.15 -3.94 -40.22
C ARG A 157 -18.22 -4.78 -39.49
N ARG A 158 -18.37 -4.60 -38.18
CA ARG A 158 -19.41 -5.29 -37.38
C ARG A 158 -20.81 -4.89 -37.80
N GLU A 159 -21.05 -3.61 -38.04
CA GLU A 159 -22.34 -3.11 -38.54
C GLU A 159 -22.72 -3.77 -39.86
N GLN A 160 -21.78 -3.85 -40.81
CA GLN A 160 -22.00 -4.51 -42.10
C GLN A 160 -22.37 -5.99 -41.94
N MET A 161 -21.60 -6.74 -41.13
CA MET A 161 -21.88 -8.16 -40.86
C MET A 161 -23.26 -8.36 -40.23
N LEU A 162 -23.62 -7.54 -39.24
CA LEU A 162 -24.94 -7.61 -38.58
C LEU A 162 -26.07 -7.21 -39.52
N SER A 163 -25.86 -6.20 -40.36
CA SER A 163 -26.84 -5.78 -41.38
C SER A 163 -27.11 -6.90 -42.37
N GLU A 164 -26.08 -7.60 -42.84
CA GLU A 164 -26.22 -8.73 -43.76
C GLU A 164 -26.90 -9.94 -43.09
N ALA A 165 -26.52 -10.28 -41.87
CA ALA A 165 -27.18 -11.33 -41.09
C ALA A 165 -28.67 -11.01 -40.88
N ASN A 166 -29.01 -9.76 -40.51
CA ASN A 166 -30.40 -9.32 -40.36
C ASN A 166 -31.19 -9.37 -41.68
N LYS A 167 -30.59 -8.99 -42.82
CA LYS A 167 -31.23 -9.14 -44.14
C LYS A 167 -31.55 -10.60 -44.45
N ASN A 168 -30.63 -11.53 -44.14
CA ASN A 168 -30.84 -12.96 -44.34
C ASN A 168 -31.99 -13.48 -43.45
N LEU A 169 -32.00 -13.11 -42.17
CA LEU A 169 -33.07 -13.49 -41.24
C LEU A 169 -34.44 -12.97 -41.68
N ARG A 170 -34.53 -11.72 -42.17
CA ARG A 170 -35.79 -11.16 -42.71
C ARG A 170 -36.31 -11.97 -43.90
N ARG A 171 -35.43 -12.34 -44.84
CA ARG A 171 -35.80 -13.18 -45.98
C ARG A 171 -36.36 -14.53 -45.53
N ARG A 172 -35.71 -15.18 -44.56
CA ARG A 172 -36.17 -16.46 -43.99
C ARG A 172 -37.52 -16.34 -43.29
N LEU A 173 -37.80 -15.21 -42.64
CA LEU A 173 -39.09 -14.95 -42.01
C LEU A 173 -40.19 -14.83 -43.07
N GLU A 174 -39.94 -14.06 -44.14
CA GLU A 174 -40.86 -13.89 -45.26
C GLU A 174 -41.15 -15.22 -45.97
N GLU A 175 -40.14 -16.07 -46.16
CA GLU A 175 -40.28 -17.43 -46.72
C GLU A 175 -41.09 -18.36 -45.79
N GLY A 176 -40.96 -18.22 -44.47
CA GLY A 176 -41.71 -19.02 -43.48
C GLY A 176 -43.15 -18.59 -43.22
N THR A 177 -43.60 -17.45 -43.77
CA THR A 177 -44.94 -16.88 -43.53
C THR A 177 -45.91 -17.09 -44.71
N GLN A 178 -45.59 -17.98 -45.67
CA GLN A 178 -46.60 -18.39 -46.66
C GLN A 178 -47.78 -19.09 -45.95
N PRO A 179 -49.05 -18.79 -46.30
CA PRO A 179 -50.19 -19.44 -45.69
C PRO A 179 -50.24 -20.88 -46.19
N ASN A 180 -49.80 -21.82 -45.34
CA ASN A 180 -49.87 -23.23 -45.66
C ASN A 180 -51.35 -23.66 -45.61
N HIS A 181 -52.02 -23.59 -46.75
CA HIS A 181 -53.32 -24.20 -47.00
C HIS A 181 -53.10 -25.71 -47.12
N HIS A 182 -52.83 -26.38 -46.00
CA HIS A 182 -52.76 -27.84 -45.93
C HIS A 182 -53.83 -28.36 -44.97
N HIS A 183 -54.94 -28.72 -45.61
CA HIS A 183 -55.94 -29.70 -45.25
C HIS A 183 -55.49 -30.69 -44.16
N TRP A 184 -56.17 -30.66 -43.01
CA TRP A 184 -56.15 -31.74 -42.02
C TRP A 184 -57.33 -32.68 -42.30
N ASP A 185 -57.03 -33.87 -42.84
CA ASP A 185 -58.01 -34.95 -43.01
C ASP A 185 -58.09 -35.78 -41.70
N PRO A 186 -59.26 -35.98 -41.08
CA PRO A 186 -59.37 -36.63 -39.79
C PRO A 186 -59.75 -38.11 -39.91
N ASN A 187 -58.84 -39.01 -40.29
CA ASN A 187 -58.99 -40.43 -39.92
C ASN A 187 -57.74 -41.30 -40.17
N MET A 188 -57.00 -41.64 -39.11
CA MET A 188 -56.50 -43.00 -38.94
C MET A 188 -56.13 -43.27 -37.48
N HIS A 189 -56.69 -44.37 -37.02
CA HIS A 189 -56.65 -44.90 -35.68
C HIS A 189 -55.30 -45.57 -35.38
N ASN A 190 -54.90 -45.49 -34.12
CA ASN A 190 -54.10 -46.47 -33.37
C ASN A 190 -52.55 -46.43 -33.50
N GLY A 191 -51.88 -46.18 -32.37
CA GLY A 191 -50.43 -46.44 -32.22
C GLY A 191 -49.67 -45.52 -31.25
N VAL A 192 -49.98 -45.63 -29.96
CA VAL A 192 -49.19 -45.30 -28.74
C VAL A 192 -47.69 -45.03 -29.02
N THR A 193 -47.01 -43.98 -28.53
CA THR A 193 -46.64 -43.77 -27.12
C THR A 193 -45.96 -42.40 -26.94
N PHE A 194 -46.31 -41.71 -25.84
CA PHE A 194 -45.70 -40.48 -25.35
C PHE A 194 -44.25 -40.67 -24.87
N ALA A 195 -43.38 -39.70 -25.18
CA ALA A 195 -42.29 -39.30 -24.28
C ALA A 195 -42.29 -37.77 -24.15
N ARG A 196 -42.50 -37.34 -22.91
CA ARG A 196 -42.61 -35.98 -22.39
C ARG A 196 -41.25 -35.57 -21.80
N GLN A 197 -40.75 -34.38 -22.13
CA GLN A 197 -39.94 -33.49 -21.29
C GLN A 197 -39.43 -32.31 -22.11
N GLN A 198 -39.40 -31.06 -21.69
CA GLN A 198 -40.10 -30.29 -20.66
C GLN A 198 -39.72 -28.84 -20.99
N ALA A 199 -40.70 -27.97 -21.20
CA ALA A 199 -40.46 -26.53 -21.20
C ALA A 199 -40.25 -26.04 -19.75
N GLN A 200 -39.46 -24.97 -19.61
CA GLN A 200 -39.47 -23.90 -18.59
C GLN A 200 -38.03 -23.55 -18.21
N ALA A 201 -37.63 -22.32 -17.98
CA ALA A 201 -38.20 -20.99 -18.09
C ALA A 201 -37.06 -20.09 -17.60
N GLN A 202 -36.71 -19.00 -18.29
CA GLN A 202 -36.23 -17.75 -17.65
C GLN A 202 -36.50 -16.60 -18.62
N GLY A 203 -37.63 -15.94 -18.43
CA GLY A 203 -37.72 -14.53 -18.73
C GLY A 203 -37.15 -13.75 -17.55
N GLU A 204 -36.46 -12.65 -17.83
CA GLU A 204 -36.49 -11.37 -17.11
C GLU A 204 -35.54 -10.41 -17.85
N GLY A 205 -35.93 -9.12 -17.95
CA GLY A 205 -34.96 -8.06 -18.27
C GLY A 205 -35.17 -7.29 -19.58
N PHE A 206 -36.40 -6.84 -19.83
CA PHE A 206 -36.73 -5.75 -20.74
C PHE A 206 -36.20 -4.42 -20.16
N PHE A 207 -35.55 -3.59 -20.99
CA PHE A 207 -35.11 -2.20 -20.75
C PHE A 207 -33.94 -1.96 -19.78
N HIS A 208 -32.84 -1.40 -20.30
CA HIS A 208 -31.97 -0.51 -19.53
C HIS A 208 -32.12 0.93 -20.08
N PRO A 209 -32.44 1.93 -19.26
CA PRO A 209 -32.49 3.33 -19.66
C PRO A 209 -31.09 3.82 -20.02
N LEU A 210 -30.96 4.46 -21.18
CA LEU A 210 -29.85 5.37 -21.46
C LEU A 210 -30.11 6.65 -20.68
N GLU A 211 -29.57 6.76 -19.46
CA GLU A 211 -29.32 8.06 -18.86
C GLU A 211 -28.08 8.66 -19.53
N CYS A 212 -28.32 9.67 -20.37
CA CYS A 212 -27.32 10.70 -20.62
C CYS A 212 -27.25 11.64 -19.42
N GLU A 213 -26.08 12.30 -19.33
CA GLU A 213 -25.71 13.50 -18.56
C GLU A 213 -24.98 13.27 -17.22
N PRO A 214 -24.10 14.18 -16.76
CA PRO A 214 -23.32 15.22 -17.46
C PRO A 214 -21.81 15.24 -17.05
N THR A 215 -21.02 15.97 -17.83
CA THR A 215 -19.87 16.84 -17.45
C THR A 215 -19.12 16.59 -16.11
N LEU A 216 -17.79 16.38 -16.22
CA LEU A 216 -16.71 16.79 -15.29
C LEU A 216 -16.88 16.66 -13.75
N GLN A 217 -15.86 16.03 -13.15
CA GLN A 217 -15.26 16.26 -11.82
C GLN A 217 -15.45 15.18 -10.72
N ILE A 218 -14.28 14.83 -10.17
CA ILE A 218 -13.99 14.21 -8.87
C ILE A 218 -14.13 12.68 -8.81
N GLY A 219 -13.02 11.99 -9.10
CA GLY A 219 -12.91 10.54 -8.89
C GLY A 219 -11.53 9.92 -9.11
N PHE A 220 -10.43 10.67 -9.01
CA PHE A 220 -9.08 10.12 -9.30
C PHE A 220 -8.38 9.47 -8.09
N VAL A 221 -8.94 9.58 -6.87
CA VAL A 221 -8.26 9.10 -5.65
C VAL A 221 -8.57 7.61 -5.35
N LEU A 222 -9.72 7.08 -5.76
CA LEU A 222 -10.08 5.69 -5.47
C LEU A 222 -9.50 4.67 -6.47
N HIS A 223 -9.25 5.08 -7.72
CA HIS A 223 -8.71 4.18 -8.74
C HIS A 223 -7.21 3.90 -8.56
N LEU A 224 -6.46 4.83 -7.96
CA LEU A 224 -5.04 4.64 -7.65
C LEU A 224 -4.82 3.64 -6.49
N LEU A 225 -5.71 3.63 -5.49
CA LEU A 225 -5.63 2.72 -4.35
C LEU A 225 -5.88 1.26 -4.75
N HIS A 226 -6.82 1.02 -5.68
CA HIS A 226 -7.14 -0.32 -6.17
C HIS A 226 -6.05 -0.89 -7.10
N LEU A 227 -5.42 -0.04 -7.93
CA LEU A 227 -4.26 -0.42 -8.74
C LEU A 227 -3.00 -0.68 -7.88
N PHE A 228 -2.84 0.01 -6.74
CA PHE A 228 -1.75 -0.27 -5.80
C PHE A 228 -1.93 -1.60 -5.08
N THR A 229 -3.17 -1.99 -4.73
CA THR A 229 -3.44 -3.27 -4.06
C THR A 229 -3.33 -4.47 -5.02
N LEU A 230 -3.78 -4.33 -6.27
CA LEU A 230 -3.70 -5.40 -7.28
C LEU A 230 -2.29 -5.60 -7.84
N SER A 231 -1.44 -4.57 -7.83
CA SER A 231 -0.02 -4.69 -8.19
C SER A 231 0.82 -5.32 -7.08
N PHE A 232 0.37 -5.26 -5.82
CA PHE A 232 1.05 -5.83 -4.65
C PHE A 232 0.81 -7.34 -4.48
N LEU A 233 -0.26 -7.88 -5.07
CA LEU A 233 -0.61 -9.30 -5.01
C LEU A 233 -0.03 -10.15 -6.16
N ASN A 234 0.49 -9.52 -7.22
CA ASN A 234 0.97 -10.23 -8.43
C ASN A 234 2.49 -10.22 -8.67
N ASN A 235 3.28 -9.59 -7.80
CA ASN A 235 4.75 -9.70 -7.86
C ASN A 235 5.26 -10.65 -6.78
N HIS A 236 5.15 -11.93 -7.10
CA HIS A 236 5.87 -12.99 -6.43
C HIS A 236 7.30 -12.96 -6.99
N ASP A 237 8.24 -12.47 -6.17
CA ASP A 237 9.70 -12.73 -6.19
C ASP A 237 10.47 -11.46 -5.81
N GLY A 238 10.67 -11.28 -4.51
CA GLY A 238 11.52 -10.22 -3.95
C GLY A 238 11.20 -9.84 -2.50
N LEU A 239 9.96 -10.03 -2.06
CA LEU A 239 9.53 -9.67 -0.71
C LEU A 239 9.83 -10.72 0.37
N SER A 240 10.32 -11.91 -0.03
CA SER A 240 10.83 -12.92 0.90
C SER A 240 11.97 -12.39 1.77
N SER A 241 12.86 -11.55 1.23
CA SER A 241 14.03 -11.07 1.98
C SER A 241 13.67 -10.03 3.05
N ILE A 242 12.72 -9.14 2.79
CA ILE A 242 12.30 -8.09 3.74
C ILE A 242 11.46 -8.68 4.86
N PHE A 243 10.54 -9.60 4.54
CA PHE A 243 9.79 -10.34 5.56
C PHE A 243 10.70 -11.28 6.36
N SER A 244 11.66 -11.94 5.71
CA SER A 244 12.67 -12.74 6.39
C SER A 244 13.55 -11.89 7.33
N CYS A 245 13.93 -10.66 6.93
CA CYS A 245 14.65 -9.75 7.81
C CYS A 245 13.83 -9.29 9.01
N CYS A 246 12.57 -8.87 8.83
CA CYS A 246 11.72 -8.46 9.94
C CYS A 246 11.40 -9.63 10.89
N PHE A 247 11.21 -10.84 10.36
CA PHE A 247 11.00 -12.04 11.16
C PHE A 247 12.28 -12.46 11.89
N ALA A 248 13.43 -12.43 11.23
CA ALA A 248 14.73 -12.74 11.84
C ALA A 248 15.12 -11.75 12.95
N ILE A 249 14.80 -10.45 12.80
CA ILE A 249 15.02 -9.45 13.84
C ILE A 249 14.11 -9.71 15.05
N THR A 250 12.85 -10.06 14.81
CA THR A 250 11.89 -10.36 15.90
C THR A 250 12.31 -11.62 16.67
N VAL A 251 12.70 -12.68 15.96
CA VAL A 251 13.16 -13.94 16.56
C VAL A 251 14.49 -13.75 17.31
N LYS A 252 15.40 -12.89 16.80
CA LYS A 252 16.67 -12.60 17.47
C LYS A 252 16.50 -11.81 18.77
N ILE A 253 15.54 -10.89 18.82
CA ILE A 253 15.17 -10.17 20.04
C ILE A 253 14.55 -11.14 21.07
N GLU A 254 13.70 -12.09 20.63
CA GLU A 254 13.13 -13.09 21.55
C GLU A 254 14.18 -14.07 22.09
N LEU A 255 15.15 -14.48 21.27
CA LEU A 255 16.28 -15.33 21.71
C LEU A 255 17.22 -14.62 22.68
N GLU A 256 17.53 -13.34 22.47
CA GLU A 256 18.34 -12.55 23.42
C GLU A 256 17.61 -12.33 24.76
N ILE A 257 16.29 -12.17 24.73
CA ILE A 257 15.47 -12.08 25.95
C ILE A 257 15.46 -13.43 26.70
N TYR A 258 15.45 -14.56 25.98
CA TYR A 258 15.50 -15.89 26.59
C TYR A 258 16.87 -16.20 27.22
N GLU A 259 17.97 -15.86 26.53
CA GLU A 259 19.35 -15.97 27.03
C GLU A 259 19.57 -15.09 28.28
N LEU A 260 19.07 -13.85 28.28
CA LEU A 260 19.14 -12.96 29.45
C LEU A 260 18.35 -13.47 30.66
N ASN A 261 17.20 -14.12 30.42
CA ASN A 261 16.43 -14.76 31.48
C ASN A 261 17.13 -16.02 32.01
N LEU A 262 17.76 -16.82 31.14
CA LEU A 262 18.53 -17.99 31.54
C LEU A 262 19.78 -17.61 32.35
N LEU A 263 20.46 -16.53 31.96
CA LEU A 263 21.61 -15.97 32.69
C LEU A 263 21.19 -15.42 34.06
N ALA A 264 20.04 -14.75 34.12
CA ALA A 264 19.48 -14.23 35.36
C ALA A 264 19.06 -15.36 36.33
N ASP A 265 18.56 -16.48 35.82
CA ASP A 265 18.22 -17.66 36.62
C ASP A 265 19.48 -18.45 37.05
N HIS A 266 20.51 -18.51 36.20
CA HIS A 266 21.79 -19.14 36.57
C HIS A 266 22.53 -18.35 37.67
N ILE A 267 22.48 -17.02 37.62
CA ILE A 267 23.01 -16.14 38.69
C ILE A 267 22.20 -16.29 40.00
N ARG A 268 20.91 -16.66 39.90
CA ARG A 268 20.02 -16.85 41.06
C ARG A 268 20.19 -18.22 41.74
N MET A 269 20.76 -19.21 41.05
CA MET A 269 21.02 -20.57 41.57
C MET A 269 22.41 -20.74 42.20
N ASN A 270 23.33 -19.77 42.00
CA ASN A 270 24.70 -19.79 42.54
C ASN A 270 24.91 -18.78 43.70
N LYS A 271 23.84 -18.31 44.33
CA LYS A 271 23.81 -17.52 45.56
C LYS A 271 22.86 -18.16 46.56
#